data_AF-A0A7V2H7W6-F1
#
_entry.id   AF-A0A7V2H7W6-F1
#
_cell.length_a   1.000
_cell.length_b   1.000
_cell.length_c   1.000
_cell.angle_alpha   90.00
_cell.angle_beta   90.00
_cell.angle_gamma   90.00
#
_symmetry.space_group_name_H-M   'P 1'
#
loop_
_entity.id
_entity.type
_entity.pdbx_description
1 polymer ?
#
loop_
_entity_poly.entity_id
_entity_poly.type
_entity_poly.pdbx_seq_one_letter_code
_entity_poly.pdbx_strand_id
1 'polypeptide(L)'
;MALRFDAIDAAVFDLFLLKRRGAQRAYSPAVIEQADRRLAGMNDEARQRLSRAILMGLPGTVPDLTLEEFAARLETYDGISSDTLAAHHAEFLKAVIPAAEDAGVVMAIHPDDPPFPMFGLPRIACDEPGLTRIVRAVDSPANGITFCSGSLGANPANDLPGMIRRLGDRIHFLHLRSVRREQDGSFFEDDHLAGSTDMAAIMREAIELMRRRGASLPMRPDHGHLMLSDLQRTDYYPGYSLIGRMKGLAELRGLELGLRAGMA
;
A
#
# COMPACT_ATOMS: atom_id res chain seq x y z
N MET A 1 -1.76 -13.25 12.24
CA MET A 1 -1.25 -12.65 10.98
C MET A 1 -2.43 -12.14 10.17
N ALA A 2 -2.41 -10.86 9.74
CA ALA A 2 -3.52 -10.27 8.98
C ALA A 2 -3.48 -10.64 7.49
N LEU A 3 -2.39 -10.29 6.81
CA LEU A 3 -2.20 -10.40 5.36
C LEU A 3 -0.72 -10.65 5.06
N ARG A 4 -0.43 -11.33 3.95
CA ARG A 4 0.94 -11.56 3.46
C ARG A 4 0.97 -11.44 1.94
N PHE A 5 1.96 -10.72 1.44
CA PHE A 5 2.40 -10.76 0.05
C PHE A 5 3.58 -11.74 -0.02
N ASP A 6 3.41 -12.84 -0.77
CA ASP A 6 4.47 -13.80 -1.06
C ASP A 6 4.90 -13.62 -2.52
N ALA A 7 6.15 -13.22 -2.73
CA ALA A 7 6.68 -12.88 -4.05
C ALA A 7 6.69 -14.09 -5.00
N ILE A 8 6.86 -15.30 -4.46
CA ILE A 8 6.84 -16.53 -5.24
C ILE A 8 5.41 -16.91 -5.60
N ASP A 9 4.44 -16.76 -4.69
CA ASP A 9 3.03 -16.96 -5.03
C ASP A 9 2.54 -15.95 -6.09
N ALA A 10 2.99 -14.69 -6.03
CA ALA A 10 2.71 -13.71 -7.07
C ALA A 10 3.30 -14.12 -8.43
N ALA A 11 4.52 -14.68 -8.45
CA ALA A 11 5.14 -15.22 -9.66
C ALA A 11 4.40 -16.48 -10.18
N VAL A 12 3.96 -17.37 -9.29
CA VAL A 12 3.14 -18.54 -9.65
C VAL A 12 1.87 -18.11 -10.37
N PHE A 13 1.18 -17.12 -9.81
CA PHE A 13 -0.03 -16.58 -10.40
C PHE A 13 0.25 -16.00 -11.80
N ASP A 14 1.21 -15.10 -11.93
CA ASP A 14 1.50 -14.40 -13.19
C ASP A 14 1.97 -15.36 -14.31
N LEU A 15 2.89 -16.27 -13.99
CA LEU A 15 3.52 -17.18 -14.95
C LEU A 15 2.61 -18.34 -15.37
N PHE A 16 1.86 -18.92 -14.44
CA PHE A 16 1.24 -20.23 -14.67
C PHE A 16 -0.28 -20.25 -14.55
N LEU A 17 -0.88 -19.39 -13.72
CA LEU A 17 -2.34 -19.32 -13.56
C LEU A 17 -2.93 -18.32 -14.55
N LEU A 18 -2.46 -17.07 -14.50
CA LEU A 18 -2.80 -16.01 -15.44
C LEU A 18 -2.15 -16.22 -16.81
N LYS A 19 -0.93 -16.78 -16.84
CA LYS A 19 -0.13 -16.99 -18.05
C LYS A 19 0.04 -15.71 -18.87
N ARG A 20 0.33 -14.60 -18.19
CA ARG A 20 0.39 -13.28 -18.82
C ARG A 20 1.46 -13.25 -19.91
N ARG A 21 1.11 -12.68 -21.07
CA ARG A 21 2.03 -12.54 -22.22
C ARG A 21 3.31 -11.82 -21.81
N GLY A 22 4.45 -12.49 -21.94
CA GLY A 22 5.76 -11.92 -21.61
C GLY A 22 6.12 -11.92 -20.12
N ALA A 23 5.35 -12.59 -19.25
CA ALA A 23 5.63 -12.68 -17.81
C ALA A 23 7.04 -13.21 -17.50
N GLN A 24 7.56 -14.15 -18.30
CA GLN A 24 8.91 -14.71 -18.09
C GLN A 24 10.04 -13.66 -18.09
N ARG A 25 9.85 -12.50 -18.75
CA ARG A 25 10.85 -11.42 -18.74
C ARG A 25 10.86 -10.60 -17.46
N ALA A 26 9.82 -10.70 -16.63
CA ALA A 26 9.68 -9.95 -15.39
C ALA A 26 10.33 -10.65 -14.19
N TYR A 27 10.76 -11.91 -14.34
CA TYR A 27 11.27 -12.73 -13.24
C TYR A 27 12.67 -13.28 -13.57
N SER A 28 13.51 -13.43 -12.55
CA SER A 28 14.81 -14.07 -12.70
C SER A 28 14.65 -15.59 -12.91
N PRO A 29 15.64 -16.28 -13.50
CA PRO A 29 15.59 -17.74 -13.65
C PRO A 29 15.36 -18.48 -12.32
N ALA A 30 15.97 -17.99 -11.23
CA ALA A 30 15.80 -18.56 -9.89
C ALA A 30 14.36 -18.44 -9.38
N VAL A 31 13.70 -17.30 -9.61
CA VAL A 31 12.29 -17.10 -9.23
C VAL A 31 11.37 -17.98 -10.06
N ILE A 32 11.63 -18.12 -11.37
CA ILE A 32 10.85 -19.01 -12.25
C ILE A 32 10.94 -20.47 -11.76
N GLU A 33 12.15 -20.95 -11.43
CA GLU A 33 12.36 -22.30 -10.90
C GLU A 33 11.68 -22.51 -9.53
N GLN A 34 11.71 -21.51 -8.66
CA GLN A 34 11.00 -21.57 -7.38
C GLN A 34 9.48 -21.58 -7.55
N ALA A 35 8.96 -20.77 -8.48
CA ALA A 35 7.54 -20.72 -8.79
C ALA A 35 7.05 -22.04 -9.40
N ASP A 36 7.81 -22.64 -10.32
CA ASP A 36 7.49 -23.95 -10.92
C ASP A 36 7.41 -25.05 -9.84
N ARG A 37 8.42 -25.11 -8.96
CA ARG A 37 8.42 -26.03 -7.80
C ARG A 37 7.25 -25.78 -6.85
N ARG A 38 6.93 -24.51 -6.56
CA ARG A 38 5.79 -24.12 -5.71
C ARG A 38 4.47 -24.60 -6.33
N LEU A 39 4.28 -24.40 -7.63
CA LEU A 39 3.08 -24.84 -8.36
C LEU A 39 2.93 -26.36 -8.37
N ALA A 40 4.03 -27.11 -8.52
CA ALA A 40 4.02 -28.57 -8.49
C ALA A 40 3.51 -29.13 -7.15
N GLY A 41 3.72 -28.39 -6.05
CA GLY A 41 3.19 -28.71 -4.72
C GLY A 41 1.76 -28.22 -4.45
N MET A 42 1.17 -27.40 -5.33
CA MET A 42 -0.18 -26.87 -5.15
C MET A 42 -1.24 -27.81 -5.74
N ASN A 43 -2.20 -28.21 -4.91
CA ASN A 43 -3.46 -28.80 -5.38
C ASN A 43 -4.39 -27.72 -5.97
N ASP A 44 -5.50 -28.16 -6.60
CA ASP A 44 -6.43 -27.23 -7.26
C ASP A 44 -7.07 -26.23 -6.31
N GLU A 45 -7.36 -26.64 -5.07
CA GLU A 45 -7.90 -25.74 -4.05
C GLU A 45 -6.92 -24.60 -3.71
N ALA A 46 -5.62 -24.92 -3.58
CA ALA A 46 -4.59 -23.93 -3.33
C ALA A 46 -4.44 -22.94 -4.49
N ARG A 47 -4.49 -23.43 -5.74
CA ARG A 47 -4.44 -22.59 -6.95
C ARG A 47 -5.63 -21.65 -7.03
N GLN A 48 -6.83 -22.15 -6.72
CA GLN A 48 -8.04 -21.34 -6.69
C GLN A 48 -8.00 -20.31 -5.55
N ARG A 49 -7.50 -20.69 -4.37
CA ARG A 49 -7.34 -19.76 -3.24
C ARG A 49 -6.38 -18.63 -3.57
N LEU A 50 -5.23 -18.94 -4.19
CA LEU A 50 -4.28 -17.93 -4.65
C LEU A 50 -4.93 -17.00 -5.68
N SER A 51 -5.63 -17.56 -6.68
CA SER A 51 -6.31 -16.77 -7.70
C SER A 51 -7.36 -15.85 -7.08
N ARG A 52 -8.21 -16.36 -6.17
CA ARG A 52 -9.19 -15.55 -5.45
C ARG A 52 -8.54 -14.46 -4.61
N ALA A 53 -7.40 -14.73 -3.96
CA ALA A 53 -6.72 -13.74 -3.13
C ALA A 53 -6.18 -12.56 -3.95
N ILE A 54 -5.68 -12.80 -5.18
CA ILE A 54 -5.14 -11.76 -6.07
C ILE A 54 -6.26 -11.04 -6.84
N LEU A 55 -7.29 -11.75 -7.24
CA LEU A 55 -8.41 -11.23 -8.04
C LEU A 55 -9.53 -10.61 -7.18
N MET A 56 -9.39 -10.66 -5.85
CA MET A 56 -10.36 -10.09 -4.91
C MET A 56 -10.51 -8.59 -5.16
N GLY A 57 -11.74 -8.16 -5.37
CA GLY A 57 -12.06 -6.76 -5.53
C GLY A 57 -11.89 -5.98 -4.22
N LEU A 58 -11.74 -4.66 -4.33
CA LEU A 58 -11.67 -3.82 -3.14
C LEU A 58 -13.03 -3.80 -2.42
N PRO A 59 -13.03 -3.93 -1.07
CA PRO A 59 -14.24 -3.95 -0.26
C PRO A 59 -15.25 -2.85 -0.62
N GLY A 60 -16.47 -3.24 -1.00
CA GLY A 60 -17.58 -2.32 -1.26
C GLY A 60 -17.42 -1.39 -2.48
N THR A 61 -16.41 -1.58 -3.32
CA THR A 61 -16.11 -0.67 -4.45
C THR A 61 -15.93 -1.39 -5.78
N VAL A 62 -15.35 -2.59 -5.80
CA VAL A 62 -15.10 -3.34 -7.05
C VAL A 62 -15.47 -4.82 -6.81
N PRO A 63 -16.25 -5.46 -7.71
CA PRO A 63 -16.51 -6.90 -7.63
C PRO A 63 -15.23 -7.70 -7.91
N ASP A 64 -15.20 -8.94 -7.43
CA ASP A 64 -14.12 -9.90 -7.75
C ASP A 64 -14.05 -10.13 -9.26
N LEU A 65 -12.83 -10.27 -9.78
CA LEU A 65 -12.59 -10.47 -11.21
C LEU A 65 -12.39 -11.96 -11.53
N THR A 66 -12.84 -12.40 -12.72
CA THR A 66 -12.33 -13.66 -13.28
C THR A 66 -10.92 -13.48 -13.84
N LEU A 67 -10.22 -14.58 -14.12
CA LEU A 67 -8.90 -14.54 -14.76
C LEU A 67 -8.97 -13.89 -16.14
N GLU A 68 -10.01 -14.19 -16.91
CA GLU A 68 -10.22 -13.64 -18.25
C GLU A 68 -10.47 -12.12 -18.20
N GLU A 69 -11.32 -11.68 -17.27
CA GLU A 69 -11.59 -10.26 -17.06
C GLU A 69 -10.33 -9.51 -16.62
N PHE A 70 -9.56 -10.10 -15.71
CA PHE A 70 -8.29 -9.53 -15.26
C PHE A 70 -7.29 -9.42 -16.41
N ALA A 71 -7.10 -10.48 -17.20
CA ALA A 71 -6.24 -10.49 -18.37
C ALA A 71 -6.65 -9.42 -19.39
N ALA A 72 -7.95 -9.32 -19.72
CA ALA A 72 -8.47 -8.32 -20.65
C ALA A 72 -8.23 -6.89 -20.14
N ARG A 73 -8.37 -6.64 -18.84
CA ARG A 73 -8.05 -5.33 -18.24
C ARG A 73 -6.56 -5.02 -18.33
N LEU A 74 -5.67 -5.99 -18.08
CA LEU A 74 -4.22 -5.78 -18.24
C LEU A 74 -3.85 -5.39 -19.67
N GLU A 75 -4.50 -5.97 -20.67
CA GLU A 75 -4.25 -5.63 -22.08
C GLU A 75 -4.55 -4.16 -22.42
N THR A 76 -5.50 -3.52 -21.72
CA THR A 76 -5.79 -2.09 -21.92
C THR A 76 -4.64 -1.17 -21.50
N TYR A 77 -3.67 -1.69 -20.75
CA TYR A 77 -2.45 -0.98 -20.36
C TYR A 77 -1.23 -1.33 -21.22
N ASP A 78 -1.38 -2.11 -22.29
CA ASP A 78 -0.28 -2.45 -23.19
C ASP A 78 0.34 -1.17 -23.78
N GLY A 79 1.66 -1.03 -23.65
CA GLY A 79 2.39 0.16 -24.07
C GLY A 79 2.28 1.38 -23.15
N ILE A 80 1.51 1.33 -22.05
CA ILE A 80 1.47 2.42 -21.06
C ILE A 80 2.71 2.30 -20.16
N SER A 81 3.66 3.22 -20.35
CA SER A 81 4.84 3.36 -19.50
C SER A 81 4.50 4.07 -18.17
N SER A 82 5.44 4.05 -17.21
CA SER A 82 5.33 4.85 -15.98
C SER A 82 5.17 6.35 -16.28
N ASP A 83 5.89 6.87 -17.28
CA ASP A 83 5.77 8.27 -17.67
C ASP A 83 4.42 8.60 -18.31
N THR A 84 3.91 7.71 -19.15
CA THR A 84 2.58 7.84 -19.75
C THR A 84 1.49 7.80 -18.67
N LEU A 85 1.58 6.85 -17.73
CA LEU A 85 0.62 6.76 -16.63
C LEU A 85 0.66 8.00 -15.74
N ALA A 86 1.85 8.49 -15.42
CA ALA A 86 2.00 9.72 -14.64
C ALA A 86 1.50 10.97 -15.38
N ALA A 87 1.62 11.02 -16.71
CA ALA A 87 1.02 12.08 -17.52
C ALA A 87 -0.52 12.01 -17.50
N HIS A 88 -1.11 10.82 -17.68
CA HIS A 88 -2.55 10.63 -17.56
C HIS A 88 -3.07 11.04 -16.16
N HIS A 89 -2.36 10.64 -15.10
CA HIS A 89 -2.70 11.03 -13.74
C HIS A 89 -2.60 12.54 -13.53
N ALA A 90 -1.58 13.20 -14.10
CA ALA A 90 -1.46 14.66 -14.05
C ALA A 90 -2.63 15.36 -14.75
N GLU A 91 -3.10 14.87 -15.90
CA GLU A 91 -4.29 15.41 -16.57
C GLU A 91 -5.56 15.25 -15.72
N PHE A 92 -5.73 14.10 -15.05
CA PHE A 92 -6.80 13.91 -14.07
C PHE A 92 -6.73 14.94 -12.94
N LEU A 93 -5.55 15.12 -12.33
CA LEU A 93 -5.35 16.09 -11.25
C LEU A 93 -5.65 17.53 -11.69
N LYS A 94 -5.22 17.95 -12.88
CA LYS A 94 -5.52 19.28 -13.42
C LYS A 94 -7.01 19.54 -13.55
N ALA A 95 -7.81 18.50 -13.79
CA ALA A 95 -9.26 18.61 -13.86
C ALA A 95 -9.92 18.64 -12.47
N VAL A 96 -9.46 17.83 -11.52
CA VAL A 96 -10.17 17.65 -10.23
C VAL A 96 -9.69 18.54 -9.09
N ILE A 97 -8.41 18.90 -9.06
CA ILE A 97 -7.83 19.67 -7.95
C ILE A 97 -8.43 21.08 -7.84
N PRO A 98 -8.63 21.85 -8.93
CA PRO A 98 -9.30 23.16 -8.83
C PRO A 98 -10.70 23.06 -8.24
N ALA A 99 -11.48 22.05 -8.66
CA ALA A 99 -12.82 21.82 -8.13
C ALA A 99 -12.80 21.42 -6.64
N ALA A 100 -11.82 20.62 -6.21
CA ALA A 100 -11.63 20.28 -4.80
C ALA A 100 -11.30 21.54 -3.98
N GLU A 101 -10.40 22.39 -4.47
CA GLU A 101 -10.01 23.64 -3.82
C GLU A 101 -11.19 24.62 -3.69
N ASP A 102 -11.96 24.82 -4.76
CA ASP A 102 -13.18 25.66 -4.76
C ASP A 102 -14.23 25.17 -3.74
N ALA A 103 -14.29 23.85 -3.52
CA ALA A 103 -15.18 23.22 -2.53
C ALA A 103 -14.61 23.18 -1.10
N GLY A 104 -13.38 23.67 -0.88
CA GLY A 104 -12.69 23.57 0.42
C GLY A 104 -12.29 22.14 0.80
N VAL A 105 -12.17 21.24 -0.18
CA VAL A 105 -11.78 19.84 -0.02
C VAL A 105 -10.28 19.69 -0.29
N VAL A 106 -9.60 18.91 0.54
CA VAL A 106 -8.24 18.44 0.27
C VAL A 106 -8.27 16.99 -0.19
N MET A 107 -7.62 16.69 -1.31
CA MET A 107 -7.40 15.32 -1.78
C MET A 107 -6.13 14.75 -1.18
N ALA A 108 -6.13 13.45 -0.90
CA ALA A 108 -5.01 12.77 -0.27
C ALA A 108 -4.75 11.42 -0.95
N ILE A 109 -3.94 11.42 -2.01
CA ILE A 109 -3.63 10.20 -2.76
C ILE A 109 -2.94 9.15 -1.87
N HIS A 110 -3.41 7.91 -1.93
CA HIS A 110 -2.77 6.80 -1.24
C HIS A 110 -1.61 6.24 -2.08
N PRO A 111 -0.47 5.85 -1.48
CA PRO A 111 0.60 5.17 -2.19
C PRO A 111 0.15 3.81 -2.76
N ASP A 112 0.86 3.34 -3.77
CA ASP A 112 0.67 2.01 -4.31
C ASP A 112 1.00 0.93 -3.26
N ASP A 113 0.23 -0.17 -3.22
CA ASP A 113 0.44 -1.28 -2.28
C ASP A 113 0.39 -2.64 -3.00
N PRO A 114 1.53 -3.36 -3.15
CA PRO A 114 2.87 -2.94 -2.77
C PRO A 114 3.43 -1.77 -3.61
N PRO A 115 4.44 -1.03 -3.11
CA PRO A 115 5.00 0.14 -3.77
C PRO A 115 6.03 -0.23 -4.85
N PHE A 116 5.68 -1.10 -5.79
CA PHE A 116 6.51 -1.46 -6.94
C PHE A 116 5.67 -2.05 -8.08
N PRO A 117 6.13 -1.94 -9.35
CA PRO A 117 5.43 -2.50 -10.51
C PRO A 117 5.10 -3.99 -10.36
N MET A 118 3.90 -4.38 -10.82
CA MET A 118 3.42 -5.76 -10.74
C MET A 118 2.60 -6.12 -11.98
N PHE A 119 2.66 -7.40 -12.39
CA PHE A 119 1.89 -7.93 -13.51
C PHE A 119 2.05 -7.14 -14.83
N GLY A 120 3.24 -6.55 -15.03
CA GLY A 120 3.54 -5.72 -16.20
C GLY A 120 2.95 -4.31 -16.16
N LEU A 121 2.25 -3.93 -15.09
CA LEU A 121 1.69 -2.59 -14.92
C LEU A 121 2.69 -1.65 -14.24
N PRO A 122 2.83 -0.40 -14.72
CA PRO A 122 3.51 0.63 -13.97
C PRO A 122 2.71 1.01 -12.72
N ARG A 123 3.43 1.47 -11.69
CA ARG A 123 2.92 2.08 -10.47
C ARG A 123 3.74 3.35 -10.21
N ILE A 124 3.09 4.43 -9.80
CA ILE A 124 3.67 5.80 -9.86
C ILE A 124 3.72 6.51 -8.49
N ALA A 125 3.01 5.99 -7.49
CA ALA A 125 2.97 6.49 -6.12
C ALA A 125 3.70 5.53 -5.17
N CYS A 126 4.89 5.05 -5.58
CA CYS A 126 5.67 4.03 -4.89
C CYS A 126 6.72 4.59 -3.91
N ASP A 127 7.24 5.79 -4.20
CA ASP A 127 8.39 6.36 -3.53
C ASP A 127 8.32 7.89 -3.47
N GLU A 128 9.30 8.52 -2.84
CA GLU A 128 9.35 9.97 -2.72
C GLU A 128 9.40 10.71 -4.07
N PRO A 129 10.23 10.31 -5.06
CA PRO A 129 10.20 10.92 -6.39
C PRO A 129 8.82 10.84 -7.07
N GLY A 130 8.16 9.68 -7.00
CA GLY A 130 6.82 9.48 -7.56
C GLY A 130 5.77 10.37 -6.89
N LEU A 131 5.73 10.37 -5.55
CA LEU A 131 4.83 11.25 -4.79
C LEU A 131 5.11 12.73 -5.04
N THR A 132 6.39 13.11 -5.13
CA THR A 132 6.81 14.49 -5.46
C THR A 132 6.31 14.90 -6.83
N ARG A 133 6.44 14.04 -7.84
CA ARG A 133 5.91 14.29 -9.19
C ARG A 133 4.40 14.50 -9.16
N ILE A 134 3.68 13.70 -8.38
CA ILE A 134 2.22 13.76 -8.26
C ILE A 134 1.76 15.08 -7.63
N VAL A 135 2.31 15.45 -6.47
CA VAL A 135 1.90 16.69 -5.78
C VAL A 135 2.35 17.96 -6.52
N ARG A 136 3.39 17.87 -7.37
CA ARG A 136 3.85 18.98 -8.21
C ARG A 136 3.12 19.08 -9.56
N ALA A 137 2.32 18.08 -9.94
CA ALA A 137 1.54 18.13 -11.18
C ALA A 137 0.51 19.27 -11.16
N VAL A 138 -0.03 19.58 -9.98
CA VAL A 138 -0.84 20.76 -9.69
C VAL A 138 -0.39 21.31 -8.34
N ASP A 139 0.25 22.48 -8.34
CA ASP A 139 0.84 23.10 -7.16
C ASP A 139 -0.23 23.79 -6.28
N SER A 140 -1.13 22.99 -5.70
CA SER A 140 -2.23 23.45 -4.83
C SER A 140 -2.24 22.67 -3.51
N PRO A 141 -2.49 23.31 -2.35
CA PRO A 141 -2.62 22.60 -1.07
C PRO A 141 -3.72 21.53 -1.09
N ALA A 142 -4.71 21.64 -1.98
CA ALA A 142 -5.73 20.61 -2.17
C ALA A 142 -5.20 19.32 -2.83
N ASN A 143 -4.00 19.34 -3.44
CA ASN A 143 -3.33 18.15 -3.99
C ASN A 143 -2.33 17.58 -2.98
N GLY A 144 -2.78 16.62 -2.17
CA GLY A 144 -1.98 16.04 -1.11
C GLY A 144 -1.91 14.52 -1.11
N ILE A 145 -1.37 13.99 -0.02
CA ILE A 145 -0.95 12.60 0.16
C ILE A 145 -1.60 12.04 1.42
N THR A 146 -2.12 10.82 1.30
CA THR A 146 -2.30 9.92 2.44
C THR A 146 -0.97 9.19 2.65
N PHE A 147 -0.25 9.52 3.71
CA PHE A 147 1.00 8.86 4.03
C PHE A 147 0.71 7.51 4.70
N CYS A 148 0.93 6.41 3.97
CA CYS A 148 0.79 5.06 4.51
C CYS A 148 2.16 4.43 4.78
N SER A 149 2.49 4.30 6.06
CA SER A 149 3.76 3.71 6.49
C SER A 149 3.86 2.21 6.15
N GLY A 150 2.73 1.52 6.07
CA GLY A 150 2.69 0.11 5.69
C GLY A 150 3.00 -0.12 4.21
N SER A 151 2.32 0.59 3.32
CA SER A 151 2.53 0.46 1.87
C SER A 151 3.93 0.95 1.51
N LEU A 152 4.29 2.21 1.84
CA LEU A 152 5.61 2.75 1.53
C LEU A 152 6.74 1.96 2.21
N GLY A 153 6.50 1.44 3.42
CA GLY A 153 7.48 0.68 4.20
C GLY A 153 7.75 -0.73 3.70
N ALA A 154 6.94 -1.25 2.77
CA ALA A 154 7.26 -2.51 2.10
C ALA A 154 8.52 -2.40 1.23
N ASN A 155 8.84 -1.20 0.71
CA ASN A 155 10.11 -0.93 0.04
C ASN A 155 11.16 -0.42 1.05
N PRO A 156 12.25 -1.17 1.31
CA PRO A 156 13.29 -0.74 2.26
C PRO A 156 14.07 0.50 1.82
N ALA A 157 13.98 0.91 0.54
CA ALA A 157 14.64 2.11 0.05
C ALA A 157 13.92 3.41 0.45
N ASN A 158 12.67 3.33 0.93
CA ASN A 158 11.90 4.50 1.34
C ASN A 158 12.31 4.99 2.75
N ASP A 159 12.85 6.20 2.82
CA ASP A 159 13.14 6.93 4.07
C ASP A 159 11.86 7.54 4.64
N LEU A 160 11.05 6.73 5.33
CA LEU A 160 9.72 7.15 5.80
C LEU A 160 9.74 8.41 6.69
N PRO A 161 10.60 8.54 7.72
CA PRO A 161 10.66 9.76 8.52
C PRO A 161 11.10 10.98 7.69
N GLY A 162 12.08 10.82 6.80
CA GLY A 162 12.50 11.93 5.92
C GLY A 162 11.44 12.33 4.90
N MET A 163 10.65 11.39 4.39
CA MET A 163 9.52 11.68 3.52
C MET A 163 8.48 12.56 4.23
N ILE A 164 8.17 12.29 5.51
CA ILE A 164 7.28 13.16 6.30
C ILE A 164 7.88 14.57 6.44
N ARG A 165 9.19 14.68 6.66
CA ARG A 165 9.86 15.99 6.74
C ARG A 165 9.78 16.78 5.44
N ARG A 166 10.02 16.13 4.30
CA ARG A 166 10.15 16.78 2.98
C ARG A 166 8.81 17.00 2.27
N LEU A 167 7.84 16.12 2.49
CA LEU A 167 6.51 16.17 1.87
C LEU A 167 5.40 16.63 2.82
N GLY A 168 5.73 16.97 4.07
CA GLY A 168 4.76 17.20 5.14
C GLY A 168 3.68 18.25 4.85
N ASP A 169 4.00 19.29 4.08
CA ASP A 169 3.03 20.33 3.69
C ASP A 169 1.93 19.79 2.75
N ARG A 170 2.18 18.63 2.14
CA ARG A 170 1.25 17.92 1.27
C ARG A 170 0.61 16.71 1.96
N ILE A 171 1.01 16.34 3.18
CA ILE A 171 0.40 15.19 3.89
C ILE A 171 -0.89 15.65 4.58
N HIS A 172 -2.01 15.03 4.25
CA HIS A 172 -3.31 15.37 4.84
C HIS A 172 -3.95 14.23 5.63
N PHE A 173 -3.44 13.00 5.49
CA PHE A 173 -3.95 11.84 6.21
C PHE A 173 -2.85 10.82 6.46
N LEU A 174 -2.90 10.11 7.59
CA LEU A 174 -1.92 9.11 7.97
C LEU A 174 -2.56 7.72 8.12
N HIS A 175 -2.00 6.73 7.43
CA HIS A 175 -2.21 5.32 7.73
C HIS A 175 -0.95 4.82 8.45
N LEU A 176 -1.07 4.58 9.76
CA LEU A 176 0.04 4.16 10.59
C LEU A 176 -0.11 2.66 10.89
N ARG A 177 0.64 1.85 10.17
CA ARG A 177 0.82 0.40 10.37
C ARG A 177 2.23 -0.01 9.95
N SER A 178 2.62 -1.25 10.23
CA SER A 178 3.93 -1.77 9.82
C SER A 178 3.82 -3.12 9.14
N VAL A 179 4.73 -3.35 8.19
CA VAL A 179 4.93 -4.66 7.57
C VAL A 179 6.29 -5.21 8.00
N ARG A 180 6.40 -6.54 8.08
CA ARG A 180 7.68 -7.22 8.20
C ARG A 180 8.14 -7.67 6.82
N ARG A 181 9.29 -7.16 6.38
CA ARG A 181 9.93 -7.54 5.12
C ARG A 181 10.69 -8.87 5.27
N GLU A 182 10.65 -9.67 4.22
CA GLU A 182 11.38 -10.93 4.08
C GLU A 182 12.49 -10.74 3.02
N GLN A 183 13.49 -11.64 3.01
CA GLN A 183 14.69 -11.48 2.19
C GLN A 183 14.45 -11.65 0.69
N ASP A 184 13.39 -12.35 0.32
CA ASP A 184 13.00 -12.68 -1.05
C ASP A 184 12.10 -11.61 -1.71
N GLY A 185 11.86 -10.49 -1.02
CA GLY A 185 10.94 -9.43 -1.45
C GLY A 185 9.48 -9.66 -1.02
N SER A 186 9.20 -10.77 -0.33
CA SER A 186 7.93 -10.98 0.35
C SER A 186 7.81 -10.08 1.59
N PHE A 187 6.58 -9.87 2.07
CA PHE A 187 6.33 -9.18 3.34
C PHE A 187 4.96 -9.54 3.89
N PHE A 188 4.77 -9.36 5.20
CA PHE A 188 3.47 -9.54 5.84
C PHE A 188 3.14 -8.42 6.81
N GLU A 189 1.84 -8.20 7.04
CA GLU A 189 1.37 -7.23 8.05
C GLU A 189 1.79 -7.70 9.44
N ASP A 190 2.52 -6.86 10.16
CA ASP A 190 3.03 -7.17 11.50
C ASP A 190 2.30 -6.33 12.57
N ASP A 191 2.64 -6.54 13.85
CA ASP A 191 2.23 -5.64 14.92
C ASP A 191 2.71 -4.21 14.63
N HIS A 192 1.86 -3.22 14.94
CA HIS A 192 2.05 -1.81 14.58
C HIS A 192 3.40 -1.23 15.02
N LEU A 193 3.96 -1.72 16.12
CA LEU A 193 5.23 -1.26 16.69
C LEU A 193 6.41 -2.23 16.47
N ALA A 194 6.18 -3.41 15.90
CA ALA A 194 7.19 -4.47 15.82
C ALA A 194 7.73 -4.73 14.42
N GLY A 195 7.05 -4.25 13.37
CA GLY A 195 7.44 -4.49 11.99
C GLY A 195 8.75 -3.80 11.57
N SER A 196 9.04 -3.80 10.27
CA SER A 196 10.33 -3.36 9.73
C SER A 196 10.48 -1.84 9.57
N THR A 197 9.50 -1.06 10.03
CA THR A 197 9.52 0.41 10.01
C THR A 197 9.68 0.96 11.42
N ASP A 198 10.49 1.99 11.60
CA ASP A 198 10.59 2.69 12.88
C ASP A 198 9.37 3.60 13.12
N MET A 199 8.35 3.02 13.75
CA MET A 199 7.10 3.73 14.05
C MET A 199 7.31 4.89 15.03
N ALA A 200 8.29 4.81 15.92
CA ALA A 200 8.62 5.89 16.84
C ALA A 200 9.21 7.10 16.10
N ALA A 201 10.12 6.87 15.16
CA ALA A 201 10.64 7.93 14.31
C ALA A 201 9.56 8.54 13.41
N ILE A 202 8.71 7.72 12.79
CA ILE A 202 7.58 8.17 11.98
C ILE A 202 6.62 9.05 12.80
N MET A 203 6.22 8.58 13.98
CA MET A 203 5.32 9.32 14.88
C MET A 203 5.94 10.64 15.35
N ARG A 204 7.25 10.65 15.65
CA ARG A 204 7.96 11.88 16.02
C ARG A 204 7.88 12.93 14.91
N GLU A 205 8.14 12.55 13.67
CA GLU A 205 8.05 13.48 12.54
C GLU A 205 6.62 13.95 12.27
N ALA A 206 5.62 13.09 12.49
CA ALA A 206 4.21 13.48 12.42
C ALA A 206 3.84 14.49 13.52
N ILE A 207 4.34 14.31 14.75
CA ILE A 207 4.15 15.27 15.86
C ILE A 207 4.79 16.62 15.52
N GLU A 208 6.04 16.63 15.04
CA GLU A 208 6.71 17.85 14.62
C GLU A 208 5.98 18.55 13.48
N LEU A 209 5.50 17.80 12.49
CA LEU A 209 4.69 18.34 11.41
C LEU A 209 3.40 19.00 11.92
N MET A 210 2.68 18.34 12.83
CA MET A 210 1.49 18.91 13.46
C MET A 210 1.80 20.19 14.25
N ARG A 211 2.94 20.23 14.98
CA ARG A 211 3.40 21.43 15.68
C ARG A 211 3.71 22.58 14.72
N ARG A 212 4.46 22.31 13.63
CA ARG A 212 4.80 23.31 12.60
C ARG A 212 3.55 23.89 11.92
N ARG A 213 2.55 23.04 11.64
CA ARG A 213 1.29 23.46 11.01
C ARG A 213 0.30 24.10 11.97
N GLY A 214 0.48 23.95 13.28
CA GLY A 214 -0.52 24.33 14.28
C GLY A 214 -1.84 23.58 14.10
N ALA A 215 -1.81 22.37 13.52
CA ALA A 215 -2.99 21.61 13.13
C ALA A 215 -2.78 20.11 13.35
N SER A 216 -3.84 19.40 13.77
CA SER A 216 -3.83 17.95 13.91
C SER A 216 -3.94 17.27 12.54
N LEU A 217 -3.18 16.20 12.34
CA LEU A 217 -3.32 15.32 11.18
C LEU A 217 -4.22 14.14 11.57
N PRO A 218 -5.29 13.86 10.81
CA PRO A 218 -6.07 12.65 11.04
C PRO A 218 -5.20 11.42 10.77
N MET A 219 -5.43 10.37 11.55
CA MET A 219 -4.76 9.09 11.39
C MET A 219 -5.71 7.92 11.58
N ARG A 220 -5.37 6.77 11.02
CA ARG A 220 -5.98 5.48 11.36
C ARG A 220 -4.92 4.38 11.50
N PRO A 221 -5.16 3.31 12.28
CA PRO A 221 -4.24 2.18 12.42
C PRO A 221 -4.16 1.30 11.16
N ASP A 222 -4.93 1.64 10.13
CA ASP A 222 -5.07 0.90 8.88
C ASP A 222 -5.52 -0.55 9.05
N HIS A 223 -4.60 -1.52 8.95
CA HIS A 223 -4.88 -2.95 9.09
C HIS A 223 -4.57 -3.47 10.50
N GLY A 224 -5.19 -4.59 10.88
CA GLY A 224 -4.93 -5.25 12.14
C GLY A 224 -5.00 -6.77 12.02
N HIS A 225 -4.26 -7.47 12.88
CA HIS A 225 -4.28 -8.93 12.92
C HIS A 225 -5.64 -9.46 13.32
N LEU A 226 -6.04 -10.56 12.67
CA LEU A 226 -7.17 -11.34 13.12
C LEU A 226 -6.84 -12.04 14.45
N MET A 227 -7.58 -11.74 15.52
CA MET A 227 -7.28 -12.22 16.87
C MET A 227 -8.52 -12.29 17.77
N LEU A 228 -8.39 -13.04 18.87
CA LEU A 228 -9.42 -13.19 19.90
C LEU A 228 -10.78 -13.59 19.27
N SER A 229 -11.88 -12.98 19.70
CA SER A 229 -13.22 -13.34 19.22
C SER A 229 -13.45 -13.05 17.73
N ASP A 230 -12.63 -12.21 17.09
CA ASP A 230 -12.71 -12.03 15.64
C ASP A 230 -12.34 -13.32 14.88
N LEU A 231 -11.55 -14.24 15.46
CA LEU A 231 -11.22 -15.53 14.82
C LEU A 231 -12.44 -16.41 14.54
N GLN A 232 -13.54 -16.20 15.27
CA GLN A 232 -14.80 -16.94 15.10
C GLN A 232 -15.80 -16.22 14.18
N ARG A 233 -15.42 -15.05 13.68
CA ARG A 233 -16.24 -14.20 12.83
C ARG A 233 -15.78 -14.30 11.39
N THR A 234 -16.69 -14.06 10.47
CA THR A 234 -16.43 -14.00 9.02
C THR A 234 -16.99 -12.73 8.38
N ASP A 235 -17.64 -11.87 9.18
CA ASP A 235 -18.27 -10.62 8.77
C ASP A 235 -17.29 -9.43 8.81
N TYR A 236 -16.10 -9.62 8.25
CA TYR A 236 -15.10 -8.58 8.06
C TYR A 236 -14.26 -8.85 6.82
N TYR A 237 -13.67 -7.78 6.28
CA TYR A 237 -12.69 -7.91 5.20
C TYR A 237 -11.30 -8.27 5.76
N PRO A 238 -10.46 -8.99 5.00
CA PRO A 238 -9.10 -9.30 5.39
C PRO A 238 -8.33 -8.05 5.83
N GLY A 239 -7.76 -8.07 7.05
CA GLY A 239 -7.07 -6.93 7.66
C GLY A 239 -7.96 -5.88 8.35
N TYR A 240 -9.29 -5.98 8.23
CA TYR A 240 -10.26 -5.00 8.76
C TYR A 240 -11.06 -5.49 9.98
N SER A 241 -10.64 -6.59 10.61
CA SER A 241 -11.25 -7.02 11.88
C SER A 241 -11.11 -5.92 12.96
N LEU A 242 -11.99 -5.94 13.95
CA LEU A 242 -12.08 -4.86 14.95
C LEU A 242 -10.91 -4.90 15.93
N ILE A 243 -10.65 -6.07 16.51
CA ILE A 243 -9.80 -6.20 17.70
C ILE A 243 -8.34 -5.89 17.37
N GLY A 244 -7.82 -6.41 16.25
CA GLY A 244 -6.45 -6.12 15.83
C GLY A 244 -6.22 -4.64 15.53
N ARG A 245 -7.18 -3.97 14.88
CA ARG A 245 -7.08 -2.53 14.60
C ARG A 245 -7.23 -1.69 15.87
N MET A 246 -8.11 -2.10 16.78
CA MET A 246 -8.24 -1.46 18.09
C MET A 246 -6.94 -1.56 18.90
N LYS A 247 -6.29 -2.73 18.90
CA LYS A 247 -4.96 -2.91 19.51
C LYS A 247 -3.96 -1.93 18.90
N GLY A 248 -3.84 -1.91 17.58
CA GLY A 248 -2.92 -1.00 16.87
C GLY A 248 -3.16 0.47 17.17
N LEU A 249 -4.43 0.89 17.19
CA LEU A 249 -4.80 2.26 17.57
C LEU A 249 -4.39 2.59 19.00
N ALA A 250 -4.57 1.65 19.93
CA ALA A 250 -4.16 1.83 21.32
C ALA A 250 -2.63 1.95 21.47
N GLU A 251 -1.86 1.13 20.74
CA GLU A 251 -0.39 1.19 20.66
C GLU A 251 0.09 2.55 20.15
N LEU A 252 -0.47 3.02 19.03
CA LEU A 252 -0.12 4.29 18.42
C LEU A 252 -0.48 5.48 19.31
N ARG A 253 -1.65 5.45 19.95
CA ARG A 253 -2.07 6.48 20.92
C ARG A 253 -1.09 6.58 22.09
N GLY A 254 -0.66 5.43 22.64
CA GLY A 254 0.32 5.38 23.72
C GLY A 254 1.68 5.93 23.30
N LEU A 255 2.15 5.53 22.10
CA LEU A 255 3.39 6.02 21.52
C LEU A 255 3.37 7.54 21.31
N GLU A 256 2.30 8.07 20.72
CA GLU A 256 2.15 9.51 20.50
C GLU A 256 2.18 10.28 21.83
N LEU A 257 1.39 9.84 22.82
CA LEU A 257 1.32 10.47 24.14
C LEU A 257 2.70 10.50 24.82
N GLY A 258 3.41 9.37 24.82
CA GLY A 258 4.74 9.26 25.40
C GLY A 258 5.77 10.15 24.72
N LEU A 259 5.76 10.19 23.37
CA LEU A 259 6.66 11.06 22.61
C LEU A 259 6.38 12.54 22.87
N ARG A 260 5.11 12.96 22.89
CA ARG A 260 4.74 14.35 23.18
C ARG A 260 5.23 14.79 24.56
N ALA A 261 5.10 13.93 25.57
CA ALA A 261 5.59 14.21 26.92
C ALA A 261 7.12 14.33 26.98
N GLY A 262 7.86 13.54 26.20
CA GLY A 262 9.32 13.60 26.13
C GLY A 262 9.88 14.72 25.23
N MET A 263 9.03 15.37 24.43
CA MET A 263 9.38 16.51 23.55
C MET A 263 8.94 17.86 24.12
N ALA A 264 8.34 17.85 25.32
CA ALA A 264 7.90 19.04 26.04
C ALA A 264 9.06 19.71 26.77
#